data_AF-A0AA35KYT2-F1
#
_entry.id   AF-A0AA35KYT2-F1
#
_cell.length_a   1.000
_cell.length_b   1.000
_cell.length_c   1.000
_cell.angle_alpha   90.00
_cell.angle_beta   90.00
_cell.angle_gamma   90.00
#
_symmetry.space_group_name_H-M   'P 1'
#
loop_
_entity.id
_entity.type
_entity.pdbx_description
1 polymer ?
#
loop_
_entity_poly.entity_id
_entity_poly.type
_entity_poly.pdbx_seq_one_letter_code
_entity_poly.pdbx_strand_id
1 'polypeptide(L)'
;MVFTHQPFLTSDLMNWSDKMPSLRDDPDKCHRQVATIFSTHNPTWADVHMLLGALFNEAEKREILAKAGEALAQEGYQPNRPASMAPLTAQTLLNDPDWDYNTENGIWGLKNFKKAILDGIKAAGQRTVNWTKVQAVLQGPDEHPSDYYSRLVSAIKTWGGGIDLESPQHEDPKRPNIEIQDRTDQTTGKPPTPDIGSLLLHTDLINPRPECNPTQNPLLHNHDHEINPTTLPTPLNREVAPQIQLMRW
;
A
#
# COMPACT_ATOMS: atom_id res chain seq x y z
N MET A 1 31.46 -12.22 18.82
CA MET A 1 30.44 -13.29 18.82
C MET A 1 30.50 -13.94 17.44
N VAL A 2 30.57 -15.26 17.36
CA VAL A 2 30.65 -15.99 16.08
C VAL A 2 29.23 -16.35 15.64
N PHE A 3 28.90 -16.11 14.38
CA PHE A 3 27.64 -16.52 13.78
C PHE A 3 27.61 -18.05 13.66
N THR A 4 26.60 -18.68 14.25
CA THR A 4 26.38 -20.12 14.12
C THR A 4 25.12 -20.33 13.32
N HIS A 5 25.25 -20.96 12.15
CA HIS A 5 24.12 -21.31 11.30
C HIS A 5 23.49 -22.61 11.77
N GLN A 6 22.17 -22.58 11.94
CA GLN A 6 21.37 -23.79 12.14
C GLN A 6 20.25 -23.79 11.10
N PRO A 7 20.25 -24.75 10.15
CA PRO A 7 19.20 -24.84 9.15
C PRO A 7 17.86 -25.22 9.80
N PHE A 8 16.76 -24.82 9.16
CA PHE A 8 15.43 -25.26 9.56
C PHE A 8 15.26 -26.77 9.31
N LEU A 9 14.56 -27.44 10.23
CA LEU A 9 14.10 -28.80 9.96
C LEU A 9 12.92 -28.76 9.00
N THR A 10 12.86 -29.72 8.08
CA THR A 10 11.71 -29.86 7.16
C THR A 10 10.40 -30.03 7.92
N SER A 11 10.41 -30.75 9.05
CA SER A 11 9.24 -30.89 9.92
C SER A 11 8.76 -29.55 10.48
N ASP A 12 9.68 -28.65 10.83
CA ASP A 12 9.33 -27.34 11.37
C ASP A 12 8.70 -26.46 10.28
N LEU A 13 9.27 -26.48 9.08
CA LEU A 13 8.71 -25.76 7.93
C LEU A 13 7.27 -26.20 7.62
N MET A 14 7.01 -27.51 7.57
CA MET A 14 5.67 -28.05 7.33
C MET A 14 4.70 -27.72 8.49
N ASN A 15 5.17 -27.85 9.73
CA ASN A 15 4.37 -27.51 10.90
C ASN A 15 4.02 -26.02 10.97
N TRP A 16 4.92 -25.14 10.55
CA TRP A 16 4.67 -23.70 10.51
C TRP A 16 3.76 -23.32 9.35
N SER A 17 3.92 -23.93 8.16
CA SER A 17 3.05 -23.68 7.01
C SER A 17 1.61 -24.08 7.30
N ASP A 18 1.39 -25.24 7.92
CA ASP A 18 0.04 -25.75 8.23
C ASP A 18 -0.71 -24.85 9.23
N LYS A 19 0.01 -24.09 10.06
CA LYS A 19 -0.56 -23.19 11.07
C LYS A 19 -0.68 -21.74 10.59
N MET A 20 -0.12 -21.43 9.43
CA MET A 20 -0.09 -20.10 8.86
C MET A 20 -1.42 -19.79 8.19
N PRO A 21 -2.13 -18.70 8.57
CA PRO A 21 -3.27 -18.22 7.79
C PRO A 21 -2.81 -17.66 6.45
N SER A 22 -3.73 -17.42 5.50
CA SER A 22 -3.36 -16.61 4.33
C SER A 22 -2.93 -15.21 4.78
N LEU A 23 -1.98 -14.62 4.05
CA LEU A 23 -1.47 -13.29 4.34
C LEU A 23 -2.58 -12.23 4.38
N ARG A 24 -3.64 -12.41 3.57
CA ARG A 24 -4.78 -11.49 3.48
C ARG A 24 -5.85 -11.67 4.56
N ASP A 25 -5.83 -12.82 5.23
CA ASP A 25 -6.81 -13.14 6.28
C ASP A 25 -6.35 -12.58 7.62
N ASP A 26 -5.08 -12.78 7.98
CA ASP A 26 -4.51 -12.29 9.24
C ASP A 26 -3.02 -11.92 9.06
N PRO A 27 -2.73 -10.73 8.52
CA PRO A 27 -1.36 -10.28 8.28
C PRO A 27 -0.56 -10.09 9.57
N ASP A 28 -1.23 -9.74 10.67
CA ASP A 28 -0.57 -9.57 11.96
C ASP A 28 -0.10 -10.89 12.55
N LYS A 29 -0.90 -11.96 12.42
CA LYS A 29 -0.47 -13.31 12.81
C LYS A 29 0.69 -13.79 11.95
N CYS A 30 0.64 -13.59 10.63
CA CYS A 30 1.75 -13.87 9.73
C CYS A 30 3.04 -13.17 10.17
N HIS A 31 2.95 -11.86 10.41
CA HIS A 31 4.08 -11.06 10.89
C HIS A 31 4.61 -11.57 12.23
N ARG A 32 3.74 -11.79 13.24
CA ARG A 32 4.15 -12.27 14.58
C ARG A 32 4.86 -13.62 14.49
N GLN A 33 4.36 -14.54 13.67
CA GLN A 33 4.95 -15.87 13.53
C GLN A 33 6.32 -15.80 12.85
N VAL A 34 6.46 -15.05 11.74
CA VAL A 34 7.76 -14.87 11.09
C VAL A 34 8.76 -14.15 12.00
N ALA A 35 8.33 -13.13 12.73
CA ALA A 35 9.18 -12.43 13.71
C ALA A 35 9.67 -13.38 14.82
N THR A 36 8.81 -14.27 15.30
CA THR A 36 9.16 -15.29 16.30
C THR A 36 10.21 -16.27 15.75
N ILE A 37 10.04 -16.74 14.52
CA ILE A 37 10.99 -17.63 13.84
C ILE A 37 12.35 -16.92 13.67
N PHE A 38 12.33 -15.65 13.24
CA PHE A 38 13.55 -14.86 13.07
C PHE A 38 14.31 -14.69 14.38
N SER A 39 13.60 -14.46 15.48
CA SER A 39 14.21 -14.28 16.80
C SER A 39 14.79 -15.56 17.37
N THR A 40 14.18 -16.72 17.08
CA THR A 40 14.55 -18.01 17.67
C THR A 40 15.63 -18.74 16.88
N HIS A 41 15.64 -18.58 15.56
CA HIS A 41 16.53 -19.33 14.66
C HIS A 41 17.61 -18.47 13.99
N ASN A 42 17.49 -17.13 14.09
CA ASN A 42 18.40 -16.17 13.47
C ASN A 42 18.77 -16.50 11.99
N PRO A 43 17.77 -16.71 11.10
CA PRO A 43 17.99 -17.24 9.75
C PRO A 43 18.91 -16.38 8.89
N THR A 44 19.64 -16.99 7.97
CA THR A 44 20.42 -16.28 6.92
C THR A 44 19.51 -15.74 5.82
N TRP A 45 20.08 -15.04 4.82
CA TRP A 45 19.33 -14.61 3.63
C TRP A 45 18.65 -15.79 2.92
N ALA A 46 19.38 -16.88 2.71
CA ALA A 46 18.87 -18.07 2.03
C ALA A 46 17.75 -18.77 2.83
N ASP A 47 17.93 -18.88 4.16
CA ASP A 47 16.91 -19.47 5.04
C ASP A 47 15.60 -18.67 4.98
N VAL A 48 15.66 -17.34 4.92
CA VAL A 48 14.47 -16.49 4.82
C VAL A 48 13.73 -16.73 3.50
N HIS A 49 14.44 -16.89 2.37
CA HIS A 49 13.80 -17.19 1.09
C HIS A 49 13.12 -18.56 1.05
N MET A 50 13.76 -19.55 1.67
CA MET A 50 13.19 -20.88 1.86
C MET A 50 11.95 -20.80 2.76
N LEU A 51 12.02 -20.07 3.87
CA LEU A 51 10.90 -19.87 4.78
C LEU A 51 9.74 -19.19 4.08
N LEU A 52 9.98 -18.09 3.35
CA LEU A 52 8.92 -17.40 2.61
C LEU A 52 8.28 -18.30 1.55
N GLY A 53 9.06 -19.15 0.88
CA GLY A 53 8.55 -20.13 -0.09
C GLY A 53 7.74 -21.27 0.55
N ALA A 54 8.00 -21.60 1.81
CA ALA A 54 7.24 -22.60 2.55
C ALA A 54 5.94 -22.03 3.15
N LEU A 55 5.97 -20.78 3.61
CA LEU A 55 4.86 -20.16 4.35
C LEU A 55 3.85 -19.44 3.47
N PHE A 56 4.27 -18.90 2.32
CA PHE A 56 3.45 -18.05 1.48
C PHE A 56 3.41 -18.60 0.06
N ASN A 57 2.28 -18.37 -0.63
CA ASN A 57 2.22 -18.67 -2.05
C ASN A 57 3.10 -17.70 -2.84
N GLU A 58 3.38 -18.06 -4.09
CA GLU A 58 4.30 -17.31 -4.96
C GLU A 58 3.84 -15.86 -5.27
N ALA A 59 2.52 -15.58 -5.24
CA ALA A 59 2.01 -14.23 -5.39
C ALA A 59 2.21 -13.39 -4.11
N GLU A 60 1.86 -13.94 -2.96
CA GLU A 60 2.09 -13.32 -1.64
C GLU A 60 3.58 -13.06 -1.42
N LYS A 61 4.45 -14.04 -1.70
CA LYS A 61 5.92 -13.88 -1.61
C LYS A 61 6.42 -12.70 -2.44
N ARG A 62 5.97 -12.59 -3.70
CA ARG A 62 6.36 -11.49 -4.59
C ARG A 62 5.88 -10.14 -4.06
N GLU A 63 4.67 -10.08 -3.54
CA GLU A 63 4.10 -8.86 -2.96
C GLU A 63 4.87 -8.44 -1.69
N ILE A 64 5.20 -9.39 -0.81
CA ILE A 64 6.05 -9.17 0.37
C ILE A 64 7.40 -8.56 -0.04
N LEU A 65 8.07 -9.16 -1.03
CA LEU A 65 9.39 -8.69 -1.49
C LEU A 65 9.31 -7.30 -2.15
N ALA A 66 8.24 -7.02 -2.91
CA ALA A 66 8.01 -5.69 -3.48
C ALA A 66 7.81 -4.64 -2.38
N LYS A 67 6.97 -4.92 -1.39
CA LYS A 67 6.71 -4.02 -0.25
C LYS A 67 7.92 -3.83 0.65
N ALA A 68 8.71 -4.88 0.87
CA ALA A 68 9.99 -4.76 1.53
C ALA A 68 10.96 -3.84 0.76
N GLY A 69 10.94 -3.89 -0.58
CA GLY A 69 11.72 -3.01 -1.44
C GLY A 69 11.30 -1.55 -1.33
N GLU A 70 9.99 -1.28 -1.30
CA GLU A 70 9.43 0.06 -1.05
C GLU A 70 9.89 0.59 0.32
N ALA A 71 9.87 -0.24 1.36
CA ALA A 71 10.33 0.13 2.69
C ALA A 71 11.83 0.51 2.70
N LEU A 72 12.69 -0.28 2.05
CA LEU A 72 14.13 0.01 1.95
C LEU A 72 14.44 1.35 1.25
N ALA A 73 13.57 1.79 0.34
CA ALA A 73 13.70 3.05 -0.39
C ALA A 73 13.27 4.27 0.44
N GLN A 74 12.64 4.08 1.60
CA GLN A 74 12.25 5.19 2.47
C GLN A 74 13.48 5.85 3.11
N GLU A 75 13.44 7.18 3.21
CA GLU A 75 14.49 7.96 3.84
C GLU A 75 14.65 7.56 5.32
N GLY A 76 15.89 7.37 5.76
CA GLY A 76 16.19 6.98 7.15
C GLY A 76 15.86 5.52 7.52
N TYR A 77 15.35 4.70 6.60
CA TYR A 77 14.99 3.31 6.88
C TYR A 77 16.18 2.44 7.31
N GLN A 78 17.37 2.76 6.78
CA GLN A 78 18.61 2.02 6.96
C GLN A 78 19.62 2.81 7.82
N PRO A 79 19.34 3.00 9.13
CA PRO A 79 20.19 3.82 9.99
C PRO A 79 21.52 3.14 10.27
N ASN A 80 22.52 3.93 10.66
CA ASN A 80 23.84 3.45 11.07
C ASN A 80 24.52 2.54 10.03
N ARG A 81 24.32 2.83 8.73
CA ARG A 81 24.94 2.08 7.65
C ARG A 81 26.47 2.19 7.73
N PRO A 82 27.22 1.08 7.73
CA PRO A 82 28.68 1.11 7.65
C PRO A 82 29.14 1.85 6.39
N ALA A 83 30.21 2.65 6.49
CA ALA A 83 30.69 3.46 5.38
C ALA A 83 31.13 2.64 4.15
N SER A 84 31.53 1.38 4.36
CA SER A 84 31.94 0.44 3.32
C SER A 84 30.76 -0.27 2.63
N MET A 85 29.53 -0.07 3.10
CA MET A 85 28.34 -0.71 2.55
C MET A 85 27.49 0.25 1.71
N ALA A 86 27.08 -0.23 0.55
CA ALA A 86 25.99 0.35 -0.22
C ALA A 86 24.65 0.15 0.53
N PRO A 87 23.63 1.02 0.32
CA PRO A 87 22.29 0.76 0.82
C PRO A 87 21.75 -0.55 0.25
N LEU A 88 20.99 -1.28 1.07
CA LEU A 88 20.17 -2.39 0.57
C LEU A 88 19.12 -1.82 -0.38
N THR A 89 18.85 -2.56 -1.44
CA THR A 89 17.84 -2.21 -2.45
C THR A 89 16.90 -3.39 -2.66
N ALA A 90 15.87 -3.21 -3.49
CA ALA A 90 15.04 -4.32 -3.94
C ALA A 90 15.87 -5.47 -4.55
N GLN A 91 17.00 -5.18 -5.20
CA GLN A 91 17.87 -6.21 -5.76
C GLN A 91 18.57 -7.04 -4.70
N THR A 92 18.87 -6.47 -3.54
CA THR A 92 19.43 -7.18 -2.39
C THR A 92 18.41 -8.14 -1.75
N LEU A 93 17.11 -7.89 -1.94
CA LEU A 93 16.07 -8.80 -1.50
C LEU A 93 15.96 -10.02 -2.44
N LEU A 94 16.28 -9.85 -3.72
CA LEU A 94 16.09 -10.87 -4.76
C LEU A 94 17.33 -11.73 -5.02
N ASN A 95 18.52 -11.15 -4.85
CA ASN A 95 19.79 -11.80 -5.14
C ASN A 95 20.62 -11.93 -3.87
N ASP A 96 21.25 -13.08 -3.68
CA ASP A 96 22.11 -13.34 -2.52
C ASP A 96 23.28 -12.35 -2.52
N PRO A 97 23.40 -11.51 -1.48
CA PRO A 97 24.48 -10.53 -1.39
C PRO A 97 25.82 -11.12 -0.90
N ASP A 98 25.89 -12.42 -0.59
CA ASP A 98 27.09 -13.12 -0.10
C ASP A 98 27.68 -12.44 1.17
N TRP A 99 26.79 -12.10 2.11
CA TRP A 99 27.20 -11.43 3.36
C TRP A 99 27.95 -12.37 4.30
N ASP A 100 29.11 -11.92 4.78
CA ASP A 100 29.77 -12.55 5.94
C ASP A 100 29.11 -12.10 7.25
N TYR A 101 28.27 -12.98 7.80
CA TYR A 101 27.51 -12.76 9.04
C TYR A 101 28.37 -12.64 10.31
N ASN A 102 29.70 -12.83 10.23
CA ASN A 102 30.63 -12.59 11.33
C ASN A 102 31.19 -11.16 11.33
N THR A 103 30.89 -10.36 10.30
CA THR A 103 31.36 -8.97 10.18
C THR A 103 30.27 -7.97 10.55
N GLU A 104 30.66 -6.75 10.93
CA GLU A 104 29.71 -5.67 11.18
C GLU A 104 28.81 -5.40 9.96
N ASN A 105 29.37 -5.47 8.75
CA ASN A 105 28.64 -5.30 7.51
C ASN A 105 27.56 -6.38 7.32
N GLY A 106 27.93 -7.66 7.47
CA GLY A 106 26.99 -8.76 7.32
C GLY A 106 25.91 -8.77 8.40
N ILE A 107 26.26 -8.43 9.65
CA ILE A 107 25.29 -8.28 10.75
C ILE A 107 24.31 -7.14 10.45
N TRP A 108 24.82 -5.98 10.01
CA TRP A 108 23.98 -4.84 9.65
C TRP A 108 23.06 -5.15 8.47
N GLY A 109 23.59 -5.78 7.41
CA GLY A 109 22.84 -6.19 6.23
C GLY A 109 21.73 -7.18 6.59
N LEU A 110 22.07 -8.24 7.32
CA LEU A 110 21.10 -9.26 7.75
C LEU A 110 19.98 -8.68 8.62
N LYS A 111 20.32 -7.76 9.53
CA LYS A 111 19.33 -7.09 10.38
C LYS A 111 18.36 -6.25 9.57
N ASN A 112 18.85 -5.42 8.65
CA ASN A 112 17.99 -4.56 7.82
C ASN A 112 17.17 -5.38 6.82
N PHE A 113 17.73 -6.46 6.27
CA PHE A 113 17.02 -7.40 5.43
C PHE A 113 15.83 -8.04 6.16
N LYS A 114 16.05 -8.63 7.34
CA LYS A 114 14.97 -9.23 8.15
C LYS A 114 13.89 -8.21 8.50
N LYS A 115 14.29 -6.98 8.87
CA LYS A 115 13.35 -5.89 9.15
C LYS A 115 12.51 -5.56 7.92
N ALA A 116 13.14 -5.43 6.74
CA ALA A 116 12.44 -5.17 5.49
C ALA A 116 11.43 -6.26 5.14
N ILE A 117 11.77 -7.54 5.35
CA ILE A 117 10.83 -8.64 5.14
C ILE A 117 9.63 -8.56 6.09
N LEU A 118 9.84 -8.26 7.38
CA LEU A 118 8.73 -8.09 8.33
C LEU A 118 7.82 -6.91 7.97
N ASP A 119 8.41 -5.78 7.60
CA ASP A 119 7.64 -4.62 7.15
C ASP A 119 6.90 -4.93 5.82
N GLY A 120 7.54 -5.68 4.93
CA GLY A 120 6.94 -6.19 3.69
C GLY A 120 5.73 -7.10 3.94
N ILE A 121 5.80 -7.99 4.93
CA ILE A 121 4.66 -8.84 5.33
C ILE A 121 3.48 -8.00 5.80
N LYS A 122 3.72 -7.03 6.68
CA LYS A 122 2.66 -6.12 7.14
C LYS A 122 2.03 -5.36 5.99
N ALA A 123 2.86 -4.73 5.15
CA ALA A 123 2.39 -3.89 4.05
C ALA A 123 1.71 -4.70 2.93
N ALA A 124 2.17 -5.92 2.65
CA ALA A 124 1.57 -6.79 1.62
C ALA A 124 0.22 -7.35 2.05
N GLY A 125 0.03 -7.59 3.35
CA GLY A 125 -1.25 -8.06 3.87
C GLY A 125 -2.24 -6.93 4.21
N GLN A 126 -1.80 -5.67 4.26
CA GLN A 126 -2.68 -4.51 4.39
C GLN A 126 -3.53 -4.34 3.13
N ARG A 127 -4.86 -4.43 3.28
CA ARG A 127 -5.79 -4.10 2.21
C ARG A 127 -5.71 -2.59 1.94
N THR A 128 -5.35 -2.21 0.71
CA THR A 128 -5.43 -0.81 0.30
C THR A 128 -6.88 -0.36 0.28
N VAL A 129 -7.17 0.74 0.97
CA VAL A 129 -8.52 1.33 0.96
C VAL A 129 -8.79 1.91 -0.42
N ASN A 130 -9.89 1.47 -1.06
CA ASN A 130 -10.36 2.02 -2.33
C ASN A 130 -11.73 2.69 -2.13
N TRP A 131 -11.70 3.91 -1.59
CA TRP A 131 -12.90 4.72 -1.36
C TRP A 131 -13.67 5.05 -2.63
N THR A 132 -13.00 5.17 -3.76
CA THR A 132 -13.67 5.40 -5.05
C THR A 132 -14.66 4.29 -5.37
N LYS A 133 -14.30 3.02 -5.11
CA LYS A 133 -15.21 1.89 -5.32
C LYS A 133 -16.31 1.82 -4.28
N VAL A 134 -16.05 2.23 -3.04
CA VAL A 134 -17.09 2.30 -2.00
C VAL A 134 -18.10 3.40 -2.33
N GLN A 135 -17.64 4.60 -2.70
CA GLN A 135 -18.47 5.74 -3.05
C GLN A 135 -19.28 5.53 -4.33
N ALA A 136 -18.83 4.63 -5.22
CA ALA A 136 -19.58 4.24 -6.41
C ALA A 136 -20.84 3.40 -6.09
N VAL A 137 -20.98 2.88 -4.87
CA VAL A 137 -22.18 2.18 -4.42
C VAL A 137 -23.24 3.20 -4.03
N LEU A 138 -24.10 3.56 -4.98
CA LEU A 138 -25.26 4.41 -4.76
C LEU A 138 -26.54 3.57 -4.64
N GLN A 139 -27.51 4.07 -3.88
CA GLN A 139 -28.84 3.47 -3.80
C GLN A 139 -29.57 3.72 -5.13
N GLY A 140 -30.11 2.64 -5.72
CA GLY A 140 -30.94 2.75 -6.92
C GLY A 140 -32.30 3.40 -6.61
N PRO A 141 -32.96 4.01 -7.62
CA PRO A 141 -34.25 4.69 -7.41
C PRO A 141 -35.36 3.76 -6.90
N ASP A 142 -35.31 2.47 -7.25
CA ASP A 142 -36.28 1.45 -6.86
C ASP A 142 -35.70 0.40 -5.90
N GLU A 143 -34.50 0.64 -5.37
CA GLU A 143 -33.81 -0.31 -4.51
C GLU A 143 -34.26 -0.18 -3.06
N HIS A 144 -34.62 -1.31 -2.45
CA HIS A 144 -34.99 -1.35 -1.06
C HIS A 144 -33.79 -0.97 -0.16
N PRO A 145 -33.97 -0.15 0.89
CA PRO A 145 -32.88 0.30 1.76
C PRO A 145 -32.02 -0.82 2.36
N SER A 146 -32.60 -1.99 2.66
CA SER A 146 -31.86 -3.15 3.18
C SER A 146 -30.93 -3.79 2.15
N ASP A 147 -31.31 -3.79 0.87
CA ASP A 147 -30.50 -4.34 -0.22
C ASP A 147 -29.31 -3.41 -0.51
N TYR A 148 -29.58 -2.09 -0.54
CA TYR A 148 -28.54 -1.08 -0.62
C TYR A 148 -27.53 -1.20 0.52
N TYR A 149 -28.01 -1.29 1.76
CA TYR A 149 -27.16 -1.46 2.94
C TYR A 149 -26.27 -2.71 2.81
N SER A 150 -26.84 -3.84 2.40
CA SER A 150 -26.09 -5.08 2.21
C SER A 150 -24.96 -4.93 1.18
N ARG A 151 -25.22 -4.25 0.05
CA ARG A 151 -24.19 -3.97 -0.96
C ARG A 151 -23.13 -3.00 -0.44
N LEU A 152 -23.52 -1.96 0.29
CA LEU A 152 -22.60 -0.99 0.87
C LEU A 152 -21.67 -1.65 1.91
N VAL A 153 -22.22 -2.47 2.81
CA VAL A 153 -21.44 -3.24 3.78
C VAL A 153 -20.46 -4.18 3.06
N SER A 154 -20.91 -4.87 2.02
CA SER A 154 -20.05 -5.74 1.21
C SER A 154 -18.91 -4.96 0.54
N ALA A 155 -19.20 -3.79 -0.02
CA ALA A 155 -18.19 -2.94 -0.65
C ALA A 155 -17.18 -2.39 0.36
N ILE A 156 -17.60 -2.01 1.57
CA ILE A 156 -16.69 -1.56 2.64
C ILE A 156 -15.86 -2.73 3.18
N LYS A 157 -16.43 -3.93 3.35
CA LYS A 157 -15.65 -5.13 3.73
C LYS A 157 -14.58 -5.46 2.68
N THR A 158 -14.89 -5.26 1.40
CA THR A 158 -14.00 -5.59 0.28
C THR A 158 -12.95 -4.52 0.01
N TRP A 159 -13.34 -3.24 0.08
CA TRP A 159 -12.52 -2.10 -0.35
C TRP A 159 -12.18 -1.11 0.77
N GLY A 160 -12.74 -1.27 1.97
CA GLY A 160 -12.53 -0.41 3.13
C GLY A 160 -11.24 -0.70 3.89
N GLY A 161 -10.29 -1.44 3.30
CA GLY A 161 -8.97 -1.66 3.90
C GLY A 161 -8.96 -2.33 5.27
N GLY A 162 -9.97 -3.15 5.59
CA GLY A 162 -10.09 -3.81 6.89
C GLY A 162 -11.00 -3.10 7.90
N ILE A 163 -11.76 -2.08 7.49
CA ILE A 163 -12.85 -1.52 8.32
C ILE A 163 -13.93 -2.59 8.55
N ASP A 164 -14.15 -2.93 9.82
CA ASP A 164 -15.28 -3.76 10.25
C ASP A 164 -16.46 -2.88 10.70
N LEU A 165 -17.52 -2.88 9.89
CA LEU A 165 -18.77 -2.17 10.16
C LEU A 165 -19.67 -2.86 11.20
N GLU A 166 -19.40 -4.12 11.51
CA GLU A 166 -20.18 -4.93 12.46
C GLU A 166 -19.49 -5.04 13.83
N SER A 167 -18.34 -4.38 14.00
CA SER A 167 -17.68 -4.28 15.31
C SER A 167 -18.58 -3.50 16.28
N PRO A 168 -18.84 -4.01 17.51
CA PRO A 168 -19.74 -3.39 18.49
C PRO A 168 -19.37 -1.96 18.95
N GLN A 169 -18.25 -1.42 18.47
CA GLN A 169 -17.72 -0.10 18.82
C GLN A 169 -18.51 1.07 18.18
N HIS A 170 -19.52 0.78 17.34
CA HIS A 170 -20.38 1.78 16.70
C HIS A 170 -21.87 1.68 17.10
N GLU A 171 -22.20 1.03 18.21
CA GLU A 171 -23.51 1.27 18.83
C GLU A 171 -23.53 2.67 19.46
N ASP A 172 -24.11 3.62 18.73
CA ASP A 172 -24.40 4.95 19.23
C ASP A 172 -25.38 4.80 20.42
N PRO A 173 -25.02 5.19 21.67
CA PRO A 173 -25.84 4.98 22.86
C PRO A 173 -27.13 5.83 22.87
N LYS A 174 -27.46 6.48 21.75
CA LYS A 174 -28.69 7.23 21.52
C LYS A 174 -29.29 6.89 20.16
N ARG A 175 -29.71 5.64 19.92
CA ARG A 175 -30.81 5.44 18.97
C ARG A 175 -32.09 5.94 19.63
N PRO A 176 -32.73 7.04 19.16
CA PRO A 176 -34.06 7.37 19.63
C PRO A 176 -35.01 6.24 19.26
N ASN A 177 -35.79 5.80 20.24
CA ASN A 177 -36.85 4.82 20.07
C ASN A 177 -37.91 5.43 19.14
N ILE A 178 -38.00 4.97 17.89
CA ILE A 178 -39.09 5.39 17.00
C ILE A 178 -40.32 4.58 17.43
N GLU A 179 -41.06 5.12 18.39
CA GLU A 179 -42.35 4.62 18.78
C GLU A 179 -43.37 5.11 17.74
N ILE A 180 -43.76 4.22 16.82
CA ILE A 180 -44.83 4.51 15.86
C ILE A 180 -46.15 4.52 16.66
N GLN A 181 -46.57 5.72 17.07
CA GLN A 181 -47.90 5.93 17.63
C GLN A 181 -48.90 6.08 16.50
N ASP A 182 -49.70 5.03 16.35
CA ASP A 182 -50.93 5.02 15.56
C ASP A 182 -51.92 6.02 16.18
N ARG A 183 -52.28 7.08 15.44
CA ARG A 183 -53.46 7.89 15.78
C ARG A 183 -54.09 8.55 14.56
N THR A 184 -55.19 7.91 14.16
CA THR A 184 -56.32 8.45 13.39
C THR A 184 -56.83 9.80 13.89
N ASP A 185 -57.20 10.64 12.91
CA ASP A 185 -58.18 11.74 12.87
C ASP A 185 -57.86 13.17 13.41
N GLN A 186 -57.88 14.11 12.42
CA GLN A 186 -58.51 15.46 12.38
C GLN A 186 -58.08 16.53 13.43
N THR A 187 -57.78 17.81 13.16
CA THR A 187 -58.10 18.72 12.04
C THR A 187 -57.22 19.99 12.14
N THR A 188 -56.98 20.65 10.99
CA THR A 188 -56.63 22.08 10.80
C THR A 188 -55.42 22.68 11.53
N GLY A 189 -54.32 22.89 10.79
CA GLY A 189 -53.25 23.82 11.16
C GLY A 189 -51.99 23.61 10.33
N LYS A 190 -51.62 24.61 9.52
CA LYS A 190 -50.41 24.70 8.68
C LYS A 190 -49.14 24.18 9.40
N PRO A 191 -48.26 23.38 8.76
CA PRO A 191 -47.05 22.89 9.41
C PRO A 191 -46.04 24.05 9.61
N PRO A 192 -45.34 24.13 10.75
CA PRO A 192 -44.19 25.03 10.88
C PRO A 192 -43.01 24.47 10.08
N THR A 193 -42.38 25.32 9.29
CA THR A 193 -41.11 25.05 8.60
C THR A 193 -40.00 24.79 9.63
N PRO A 194 -39.19 23.72 9.50
CA PRO A 194 -38.01 23.54 10.33
C PRO A 194 -36.93 24.55 9.94
N ASP A 195 -36.41 25.25 10.95
CA ASP A 195 -35.28 26.18 10.88
C ASP A 195 -33.98 25.39 10.62
N ILE A 196 -33.40 25.54 9.43
CA ILE A 196 -32.08 25.00 9.07
C ILE A 196 -31.03 25.93 9.66
N GLY A 197 -30.82 25.81 10.97
CA GLY A 197 -30.00 26.73 11.76
C GLY A 197 -29.06 26.04 12.73
N SER A 198 -28.55 24.83 12.44
CA SER A 198 -27.33 24.29 13.06
C SER A 198 -27.00 22.92 12.50
N LEU A 199 -26.15 22.88 11.48
CA LEU A 199 -25.20 21.79 11.18
C LEU A 199 -24.36 22.24 9.96
N LEU A 200 -23.55 23.28 10.17
CA LEU A 200 -22.47 23.66 9.26
C LEU A 200 -21.16 23.58 10.06
N LEU A 201 -20.37 22.55 9.78
CA LEU A 201 -18.93 22.59 10.01
C LEU A 201 -18.22 22.10 8.74
N HIS A 202 -17.95 23.10 7.90
CA HIS A 202 -16.79 23.31 7.04
C HIS A 202 -16.41 22.19 6.05
N THR A 203 -17.03 22.23 4.88
CA THR A 203 -16.41 21.84 3.61
C THR A 203 -15.82 23.08 2.95
N ASP A 204 -14.52 23.28 3.09
CA ASP A 204 -13.76 24.18 2.22
C ASP A 204 -12.52 23.44 1.71
N LEU A 205 -12.50 23.19 0.39
CA LEU A 205 -11.35 23.31 -0.54
C LEU A 205 -11.63 22.50 -1.82
N ILE A 206 -12.40 23.10 -2.73
CA ILE A 206 -12.24 22.86 -4.17
C ILE A 206 -12.13 24.24 -4.83
N ASN A 207 -10.95 24.58 -5.34
CA ASN A 207 -10.74 25.78 -6.14
C ASN A 207 -11.05 25.45 -7.62
N PRO A 208 -11.97 26.15 -8.30
CA PRO A 208 -12.34 25.90 -9.68
C PRO A 208 -11.40 26.59 -10.70
N ARG A 209 -11.40 26.07 -11.94
CA ARG A 209 -10.74 26.64 -13.14
C ARG A 209 -11.13 28.10 -13.40
N PRO A 210 -10.27 28.93 -14.04
CA PRO A 210 -10.69 30.24 -14.52
C PRO A 210 -11.16 30.18 -15.99
N GLU A 211 -12.36 30.68 -16.25
CA GLU A 211 -12.82 31.08 -17.59
C GLU A 211 -12.54 32.58 -17.82
N CYS A 212 -12.17 32.91 -19.06
CA CYS A 212 -11.84 34.23 -19.57
C CYS A 212 -13.03 35.20 -19.61
N ASN A 213 -12.80 36.49 -19.33
CA ASN A 213 -13.31 37.61 -20.17
C ASN A 213 -12.65 38.98 -19.82
N PRO A 214 -12.81 40.06 -20.62
CA PRO A 214 -11.69 40.83 -21.12
C PRO A 214 -11.67 42.30 -20.64
N THR A 215 -10.58 42.98 -20.98
CA THR A 215 -10.43 44.45 -21.07
C THR A 215 -10.19 45.20 -19.75
N GLN A 216 -8.93 45.55 -19.48
CA GLN A 216 -8.46 46.95 -19.43
C GLN A 216 -6.96 47.00 -19.11
N ASN A 217 -6.20 47.53 -20.06
CA ASN A 217 -4.81 47.94 -19.91
C ASN A 217 -4.81 49.43 -19.54
N PRO A 218 -3.83 49.95 -18.78
CA PRO A 218 -2.73 50.63 -19.49
C PRO A 218 -1.33 50.55 -18.82
N LEU A 219 -0.34 50.35 -19.70
CA LEU A 219 0.97 51.01 -19.81
C LEU A 219 1.90 51.11 -18.58
N LEU A 220 3.08 50.44 -18.66
CA LEU A 220 4.39 51.12 -18.71
C LEU A 220 5.58 50.17 -18.94
N HIS A 221 6.37 50.52 -19.97
CA HIS A 221 7.84 50.45 -20.07
C HIS A 221 8.59 49.15 -20.45
N ASN A 222 8.86 49.04 -21.76
CA ASN A 222 10.07 48.58 -22.48
C ASN A 222 11.31 48.12 -21.67
N HIS A 223 11.87 46.96 -22.05
CA HIS A 223 13.22 46.88 -22.65
C HIS A 223 13.47 45.50 -23.29
N ASP A 224 13.64 45.50 -24.62
CA ASP A 224 14.04 44.37 -25.44
C ASP A 224 15.57 44.16 -25.40
N HIS A 225 15.99 42.89 -25.29
CA HIS A 225 17.30 42.43 -25.75
C HIS A 225 17.12 41.12 -26.53
N GLU A 226 17.02 41.24 -27.85
CA GLU A 226 17.35 40.20 -28.84
C GLU A 226 18.86 39.93 -28.79
N ILE A 227 19.29 38.65 -28.82
CA ILE A 227 20.35 38.12 -29.72
C ILE A 227 20.17 36.59 -29.95
N ASN A 228 19.69 36.23 -31.16
CA ASN A 228 20.10 35.20 -32.14
C ASN A 228 20.44 33.72 -31.74
N PRO A 229 19.86 32.69 -32.42
CA PRO A 229 20.28 31.28 -32.33
C PRO A 229 21.16 30.83 -33.53
N THR A 230 22.29 30.16 -33.27
CA THR A 230 22.93 29.16 -34.17
C THR A 230 24.01 28.39 -33.39
N THR A 231 23.98 27.04 -33.35
CA THR A 231 24.96 26.10 -33.94
C THR A 231 24.69 24.64 -33.51
N LEU A 232 24.77 23.74 -34.51
CA LEU A 232 24.56 22.28 -34.65
C LEU A 232 25.49 21.35 -33.79
N PRO A 233 25.28 20.00 -33.70
CA PRO A 233 25.50 19.08 -34.84
C PRO A 233 24.65 17.80 -35.00
N THR A 234 24.69 17.33 -36.25
CA THR A 234 24.10 16.18 -36.95
C THR A 234 24.63 14.81 -36.47
N PRO A 235 23.85 13.69 -36.57
CA PRO A 235 24.37 12.34 -36.40
C PRO A 235 24.95 11.75 -37.70
N LEU A 236 26.12 11.10 -37.61
CA LEU A 236 26.75 10.34 -38.69
C LEU A 236 26.42 8.84 -38.57
N ASN A 237 26.07 8.28 -39.72
CA ASN A 237 25.65 6.92 -40.05
C ASN A 237 26.69 5.82 -39.68
N ARG A 238 26.22 4.60 -39.33
CA ARG A 238 26.89 3.32 -39.70
C ARG A 238 26.01 2.09 -39.43
N GLU A 239 25.36 1.67 -40.49
CA GLU A 239 24.86 0.33 -40.78
C GLU A 239 26.05 -0.63 -41.02
N VAL A 240 26.11 -1.76 -40.30
CA VAL A 240 26.84 -2.99 -40.71
C VAL A 240 26.17 -4.21 -40.05
N ALA A 241 25.52 -5.04 -40.86
CA ALA A 241 25.14 -6.42 -40.51
C ALA A 241 26.35 -7.36 -40.66
N PRO A 242 26.34 -8.52 -39.97
CA PRO A 242 26.79 -9.73 -40.66
C PRO A 242 25.87 -10.95 -40.44
N GLN A 243 25.41 -11.50 -41.57
CA GLN A 243 25.41 -12.91 -41.97
C GLN A 243 25.37 -13.99 -40.87
N ILE A 244 24.22 -14.64 -40.69
CA ILE A 244 24.15 -16.01 -40.15
C ILE A 244 24.21 -16.98 -41.32
N GLN A 245 25.38 -17.56 -41.54
CA GLN A 245 25.59 -18.70 -42.43
C GLN A 245 25.18 -19.99 -41.70
N LEU A 246 24.17 -20.68 -42.24
CA LEU A 246 23.89 -22.09 -41.94
C LEU A 246 25.12 -22.95 -42.33
N MET A 247 25.62 -23.78 -41.40
CA MET A 247 26.26 -25.04 -41.77
C MET A 247 25.82 -26.19 -40.86
N ARG A 248 25.31 -27.21 -41.54
CA ARG A 248 25.20 -28.60 -41.13
C ARG A 248 26.58 -29.12 -40.70
N TRP A 249 26.68 -29.88 -39.61
CA TRP A 249 26.76 -31.35 -39.53
C TRP A 249 26.65 -31.75 -38.05
#